data_AF-A0A956FXS6-F1
#
_entry.id   AF-A0A956FXS6-F1
#
_cell.length_a   1.000
_cell.length_b   1.000
_cell.length_c   1.000
_cell.angle_alpha   90.00
_cell.angle_beta   90.00
_cell.angle_gamma   90.00
#
_symmetry.space_group_name_H-M   'P 1'
#
loop_
_entity.id
_entity.type
_entity.pdbx_description
1 polymer ?
#
loop_
_entity_poly.entity_id
_entity_poly.type
_entity_poly.pdbx_seq_one_letter_code
_entity_poly.pdbx_strand_id
1 'polypeptide(L)'
;MGWGSAALLAFGVVALIYVVRRARYYGRLFAPEHLRELQAAFVELVESVPERDDPATAPAPDDARGCSRVTSQGLALVVTRHRTDEAAVLHISISQRDRPTTQAVASRAAFIILATLARNPAELSPFFSASRVFHLVLVYRGEAMTRPLELRPADEVLAEYMTSYRPVSFAYRELPAGE
;
A
#
# COMPACT_ATOMS: atom_id res chain seq x y z
N MET A 1 13.95 -13.17 -48.01
CA MET A 1 13.68 -12.49 -46.73
C MET A 1 14.94 -12.51 -45.90
N GLY A 2 15.51 -11.35 -45.60
CA GLY A 2 16.77 -11.27 -44.86
C GLY A 2 16.58 -11.62 -43.39
N TRP A 3 17.63 -12.14 -42.76
CA TRP A 3 17.71 -12.41 -41.31
C TRP A 3 17.26 -11.21 -40.45
N GLY A 4 17.45 -9.98 -40.93
CA GLY A 4 16.98 -8.76 -40.26
C GLY A 4 15.46 -8.66 -40.12
N SER A 5 14.68 -9.08 -41.12
CA SER A 5 13.21 -9.08 -41.03
C SER A 5 12.71 -10.11 -40.02
N ALA A 6 13.37 -11.28 -39.94
CA ALA A 6 13.05 -12.31 -38.97
C ALA A 6 13.37 -11.87 -37.53
N ALA A 7 14.52 -11.20 -37.31
CA ALA A 7 14.89 -10.66 -36.01
C ALA A 7 13.92 -9.56 -35.52
N LEU A 8 13.49 -8.66 -36.42
CA LEU A 8 12.50 -7.62 -36.09
C LEU A 8 11.14 -8.22 -35.73
N LEU A 9 10.68 -9.24 -36.46
CA LEU A 9 9.44 -9.94 -36.14
C LEU A 9 9.53 -10.64 -34.79
N ALA A 10 10.63 -11.34 -34.50
CA ALA A 10 10.84 -12.01 -33.22
C ALA A 10 10.85 -11.00 -32.05
N PHE A 11 11.57 -9.88 -32.21
CA PHE A 11 11.57 -8.80 -31.22
C PHE A 11 10.16 -8.23 -30.99
N GLY A 12 9.43 -7.96 -32.06
CA GLY A 12 8.05 -7.47 -31.99
C GLY A 12 7.12 -8.42 -31.22
N VAL A 13 7.23 -9.73 -31.47
CA VAL A 13 6.46 -10.75 -30.75
C VAL A 13 6.82 -10.79 -29.27
N VAL A 14 8.11 -10.74 -28.91
CA VAL A 14 8.55 -10.72 -27.50
C VAL A 14 8.05 -9.47 -26.78
N ALA A 15 8.17 -8.29 -27.40
CA ALA A 15 7.67 -7.04 -26.85
C ALA A 15 6.15 -7.08 -26.64
N LEU A 16 5.40 -7.60 -27.62
CA LEU A 16 3.95 -7.75 -27.52
C LEU A 16 3.56 -8.69 -26.38
N ILE A 17 4.21 -9.85 -26.26
CA ILE A 17 3.96 -10.81 -25.16
C ILE A 17 4.21 -10.13 -23.82
N TYR A 18 5.32 -9.40 -23.68
CA TYR A 18 5.64 -8.67 -22.46
C TYR A 18 4.57 -7.63 -22.10
N VAL A 19 4.16 -6.79 -23.05
CA VAL A 19 3.13 -5.76 -22.84
C VAL A 19 1.79 -6.39 -22.46
N VAL A 20 1.35 -7.43 -23.16
CA VAL A 20 0.09 -8.12 -22.86
C VAL A 20 0.12 -8.76 -21.47
N ARG A 21 1.23 -9.41 -21.10
CA ARG A 21 1.39 -9.99 -19.75
C ARG A 21 1.34 -8.90 -18.68
N ARG A 22 1.98 -7.75 -18.92
CA ARG A 22 2.01 -6.64 -17.96
C ARG A 22 0.65 -5.94 -17.85
N ALA A 23 -0.06 -5.77 -18.97
CA ALA A 23 -1.42 -5.25 -19.00
C ALA A 23 -2.40 -6.17 -18.24
N ARG A 24 -2.34 -7.50 -18.47
CA ARG A 24 -3.15 -8.47 -17.71
C ARG A 24 -2.81 -8.48 -16.22
N TYR A 25 -1.53 -8.34 -15.89
CA TYR A 25 -1.09 -8.26 -14.50
C TYR A 25 -1.70 -7.04 -13.79
N TYR A 26 -1.51 -5.85 -14.34
CA TYR A 26 -2.06 -4.62 -13.74
C TYR A 26 -3.59 -4.56 -13.84
N GLY A 27 -4.19 -5.13 -14.87
CA GLY A 27 -5.64 -5.24 -15.00
C GLY A 27 -6.27 -6.04 -13.85
N ARG A 28 -5.63 -7.14 -13.42
CA ARG A 28 -6.07 -7.89 -12.23
C ARG A 28 -5.75 -7.16 -10.93
N LEU A 29 -4.54 -6.59 -10.83
CA LEU A 29 -4.09 -5.88 -9.63
C LEU A 29 -4.93 -4.63 -9.32
N PHE A 30 -5.49 -3.98 -10.34
CA PHE A 30 -6.33 -2.80 -10.19
C PHE A 30 -7.79 -3.05 -10.58
N ALA A 31 -8.20 -4.32 -10.63
CA ALA A 31 -9.60 -4.68 -10.77
C ALA A 31 -10.37 -4.19 -9.54
N PRO A 32 -11.60 -3.66 -9.70
CA PRO A 32 -12.42 -3.19 -8.58
C PRO A 32 -12.54 -4.22 -7.45
N GLU A 33 -12.68 -5.50 -7.78
CA GLU A 33 -12.79 -6.60 -6.81
C GLU A 33 -11.55 -6.68 -5.91
N HIS A 34 -10.35 -6.56 -6.51
CA HIS A 34 -9.11 -6.57 -5.75
C HIS A 34 -8.89 -5.28 -4.96
N LEU A 35 -9.38 -4.13 -5.43
CA LEU A 35 -9.33 -2.88 -4.66
C LEU A 35 -10.27 -2.94 -3.44
N ARG A 36 -11.44 -3.59 -3.56
CA ARG A 36 -12.30 -3.88 -2.41
C ARG A 36 -11.62 -4.83 -1.42
N GLU A 37 -10.99 -5.89 -1.93
CA GLU A 37 -10.23 -6.82 -1.08
C GLU A 37 -9.11 -6.10 -0.33
N LEU A 38 -8.36 -5.22 -1.00
CA LEU A 38 -7.31 -4.41 -0.38
C LEU A 38 -7.85 -3.52 0.74
N GLN A 39 -8.98 -2.83 0.50
CA GLN A 39 -9.63 -1.99 1.49
C GLN A 39 -10.12 -2.81 2.68
N ALA A 40 -10.77 -3.95 2.43
CA ALA A 40 -11.28 -4.83 3.48
C ALA A 40 -10.14 -5.38 4.34
N ALA A 41 -9.05 -5.83 3.73
CA ALA A 41 -7.85 -6.29 4.43
C ALA A 41 -7.22 -5.17 5.28
N PHE A 42 -7.23 -3.93 4.78
CA PHE A 42 -6.75 -2.78 5.54
C PHE A 42 -7.65 -2.45 6.74
N VAL A 43 -8.98 -2.42 6.55
CA VAL A 43 -9.96 -2.19 7.64
C VAL A 43 -9.82 -3.25 8.72
N GLU A 44 -9.80 -4.53 8.32
CA GLU A 44 -9.61 -5.65 9.24
C GLU A 44 -8.33 -5.48 10.07
N LEU A 45 -7.20 -5.12 9.42
CA LEU A 45 -5.94 -4.86 10.11
C LEU A 45 -6.02 -3.69 11.09
N VAL A 46 -6.62 -2.57 10.71
CA VAL A 46 -6.72 -1.39 11.59
C VAL A 46 -7.57 -1.67 12.82
N GLU A 47 -8.63 -2.47 12.66
CA GLU A 47 -9.53 -2.86 13.74
C GLU A 47 -8.93 -3.96 14.64
N SER A 48 -8.10 -4.86 14.09
CA SER A 48 -7.51 -5.97 14.84
C SER A 48 -6.16 -5.66 15.49
N VAL A 49 -5.41 -4.69 14.97
CA VAL A 49 -4.05 -4.38 15.46
C VAL A 49 -4.14 -3.65 16.81
N PRO A 50 -3.57 -4.22 17.89
CA PRO A 50 -3.53 -3.55 19.17
C PRO A 50 -2.65 -2.31 19.10
N GLU A 51 -3.06 -1.26 19.82
CA GLU A 51 -2.23 -0.08 20.03
C GLU A 51 -1.13 -0.39 21.04
N ARG A 52 0.11 0.05 20.74
CA ARG A 52 1.27 -0.16 21.60
C ARG A 52 1.78 1.14 22.21
N ASP A 53 2.24 1.06 23.45
CA ASP A 53 2.83 2.19 24.17
C ASP A 53 4.34 2.36 23.91
N ASP A 54 5.00 1.34 23.36
CA ASP A 54 6.43 1.37 23.03
C ASP A 54 6.68 0.77 21.63
N PRO A 55 7.34 1.48 20.69
CA PRO A 55 7.59 0.95 19.35
C PRO A 55 8.78 -0.01 19.32
N ALA A 56 9.65 0.01 20.34
CA ALA A 56 10.80 -0.87 20.45
C ALA A 56 10.42 -2.27 20.96
N THR A 57 9.23 -2.42 21.54
CA THR A 57 8.71 -3.73 21.95
C THR A 57 8.33 -4.54 20.70
N ALA A 58 9.20 -5.48 20.35
CA ALA A 58 8.99 -6.40 19.24
C ALA A 58 7.63 -7.11 19.37
N PRO A 59 6.90 -7.34 18.26
CA PRO A 59 5.66 -8.07 18.35
C PRO A 59 5.85 -9.46 18.91
N ALA A 60 4.92 -9.89 19.77
CA ALA A 60 4.86 -11.29 20.14
C ALA A 60 4.74 -12.11 18.83
N PRO A 61 5.35 -13.31 18.75
CA PRO A 61 5.34 -14.12 17.53
C PRO A 61 3.92 -14.35 16.98
N ASP A 62 2.91 -14.40 17.85
CA ASP A 62 1.50 -14.55 17.48
C ASP A 62 0.87 -13.25 16.94
N ASP A 63 1.35 -12.08 17.39
CA ASP A 63 0.90 -10.76 16.90
C ASP A 63 1.35 -10.49 15.46
N ALA A 64 2.46 -11.09 15.01
CA ALA A 64 2.97 -10.91 13.65
C ALA A 64 1.95 -11.35 12.56
N ARG A 65 1.06 -12.30 12.89
CA ARG A 65 -0.06 -12.70 12.03
C ARG A 65 -1.25 -11.74 12.12
N GLY A 66 -1.43 -11.06 13.24
CA GLY A 66 -2.47 -10.04 13.45
C GLY A 66 -2.17 -8.73 12.72
N CYS A 67 -0.90 -8.40 12.52
CA CYS A 67 -0.47 -7.14 11.92
C CYS A 67 -0.29 -7.17 10.40
N SER A 68 -0.49 -8.32 9.73
CA SER A 68 -0.25 -8.44 8.29
C SER A 68 -1.34 -9.19 7.53
N ARG A 69 -1.60 -8.79 6.28
CA ARG A 69 -2.50 -9.47 5.34
C ARG A 69 -1.88 -9.48 3.96
N VAL A 70 -2.11 -10.56 3.21
CA VAL A 70 -1.70 -10.68 1.80
C VAL A 70 -2.94 -10.92 0.96
N THR A 71 -3.18 -10.02 0.01
CA THR A 71 -4.29 -10.09 -0.93
C THR A 71 -4.10 -11.19 -1.99
N SER A 72 -5.17 -11.55 -2.69
CA SER A 72 -5.20 -12.53 -3.77
C SER A 72 -4.25 -12.22 -4.93
N GLN A 73 -3.90 -10.94 -5.16
CA GLN A 73 -2.93 -10.53 -6.19
C GLN A 73 -1.52 -10.29 -5.65
N GLY A 74 -1.26 -10.68 -4.39
CA GLY A 74 0.06 -10.65 -3.79
C GLY A 74 0.51 -9.27 -3.33
N LEU A 75 -0.40 -8.33 -3.05
CA LEU A 75 -0.08 -7.16 -2.22
C LEU A 75 -0.11 -7.57 -0.76
N ALA A 76 1.02 -7.38 -0.08
CA ALA A 76 1.11 -7.52 1.36
C ALA A 76 0.94 -6.14 2.01
N LEU A 77 0.10 -6.11 3.02
CA LEU A 77 -0.11 -4.99 3.92
C LEU A 77 0.39 -5.37 5.30
N VAL A 78 1.13 -4.48 5.94
CA VAL A 78 1.46 -4.55 7.36
C VAL A 78 0.99 -3.25 8.01
N VAL A 79 0.29 -3.34 9.13
CA VAL A 79 -0.19 -2.18 9.88
C VAL A 79 0.31 -2.30 11.31
N THR A 80 0.85 -1.21 11.84
CA THR A 80 1.21 -1.08 13.25
C THR A 80 0.63 0.22 13.81
N ARG A 81 0.29 0.19 15.09
CA ARG A 81 -0.25 1.34 15.83
C ARG A 81 0.60 1.57 17.06
N HIS A 82 0.99 2.82 17.25
CA HIS A 82 1.79 3.23 18.39
C HIS A 82 1.25 4.53 18.97
N ARG A 83 1.28 4.69 20.29
CA ARG A 83 0.88 5.92 20.96
C ARG A 83 1.96 6.38 21.92
N THR A 84 2.30 7.65 21.84
CA THR A 84 3.05 8.39 22.86
C THR A 84 2.13 9.40 23.54
N ASP A 85 2.66 10.09 24.55
CA ASP A 85 1.98 11.23 25.19
C ASP A 85 1.64 12.36 24.20
N GLU A 86 2.39 12.49 23.10
CA GLU A 86 2.28 13.61 22.16
C GLU A 86 1.58 13.25 20.84
N ALA A 87 1.53 11.96 20.48
CA ALA A 87 1.00 11.54 19.19
C ALA A 87 0.54 10.08 19.18
N ALA A 88 -0.50 9.80 18.39
CA ALA A 88 -0.77 8.45 17.89
C ALA A 88 -0.24 8.31 16.47
N VAL A 89 0.38 7.18 16.16
CA VAL A 89 1.02 6.88 14.89
C VAL A 89 0.40 5.61 14.31
N LEU A 90 -0.10 5.71 13.08
CA LEU A 90 -0.51 4.57 12.26
C LEU A 90 0.52 4.40 11.15
N HIS A 91 1.31 3.33 11.22
CA HIS A 91 2.33 3.01 10.22
C HIS A 91 1.85 1.84 9.37
N ILE A 92 1.77 2.08 8.06
CA ILE A 92 1.33 1.10 7.08
C ILE A 92 2.49 0.83 6.12
N SER A 93 2.78 -0.44 5.89
CA SER A 93 3.77 -0.89 4.91
C SER A 93 3.08 -1.69 3.81
N ILE A 94 3.40 -1.37 2.56
CA ILE A 94 2.83 -1.98 1.36
C ILE A 94 3.98 -2.60 0.57
N SER A 95 3.88 -3.90 0.31
CA SER A 95 4.84 -4.63 -0.52
C SER A 95 4.19 -5.54 -1.55
N GLN A 96 4.95 -5.89 -2.59
CA GLN A 96 4.52 -6.88 -3.59
C GLN A 96 5.26 -8.20 -3.33
N ARG A 97 4.53 -9.31 -3.37
CA ARG A 97 5.12 -10.65 -3.27
C ARG A 97 6.00 -10.92 -4.49
N ASP A 98 7.20 -11.45 -4.24
CA ASP A 98 8.19 -11.88 -5.22
C ASP A 98 8.70 -10.78 -6.18
N ARG A 99 8.47 -9.50 -5.89
CA ARG A 99 8.97 -8.38 -6.70
C ARG A 99 9.02 -7.06 -5.92
N PRO A 100 9.88 -6.11 -6.33
CA PRO A 100 9.86 -4.76 -5.76
C PRO A 100 8.51 -4.06 -5.94
N THR A 101 8.10 -3.27 -4.95
CA THR A 101 6.90 -2.43 -5.07
C THR A 101 7.17 -1.29 -6.02
N THR A 102 6.44 -1.26 -7.12
CA THR A 102 6.56 -0.17 -8.09
C THR A 102 5.79 1.07 -7.63
N GLN A 103 6.22 2.26 -8.05
CA GLN A 103 5.50 3.52 -7.80
C GLN A 103 4.01 3.43 -8.17
N ALA A 104 3.71 2.85 -9.34
CA ALA A 104 2.35 2.74 -9.85
C ALA A 104 1.43 1.90 -8.95
N VAL A 105 2.00 0.91 -8.25
CA VAL A 105 1.28 0.05 -7.31
C VAL A 105 1.13 0.75 -5.97
N ALA A 106 2.25 1.28 -5.44
CA ALA A 106 2.26 2.06 -4.21
C ALA A 106 1.24 3.20 -4.24
N SER A 107 1.25 4.05 -5.27
CA SER A 107 0.34 5.19 -5.37
C SER A 107 -1.14 4.80 -5.44
N ARG A 108 -1.49 3.67 -6.06
CA ARG A 108 -2.88 3.21 -6.12
C ARG A 108 -3.33 2.58 -4.81
N ALA A 109 -2.50 1.73 -4.21
CA ALA A 109 -2.81 1.14 -2.91
C ALA A 109 -2.89 2.24 -1.83
N ALA A 110 -1.97 3.19 -1.84
CA ALA A 110 -1.97 4.35 -0.97
C ALA A 110 -3.23 5.19 -1.12
N PHE A 111 -3.69 5.42 -2.36
CA PHE A 111 -4.94 6.13 -2.58
C PHE A 111 -6.10 5.44 -1.88
N ILE A 112 -6.26 4.12 -2.06
CA ILE A 112 -7.36 3.37 -1.42
C ILE A 112 -7.30 3.50 0.11
N ILE A 113 -6.11 3.36 0.69
CA ILE A 113 -5.90 3.46 2.14
C ILE A 113 -6.20 4.88 2.66
N LEU A 114 -5.65 5.90 2.01
CA LEU A 114 -5.85 7.30 2.41
C LEU A 114 -7.29 7.75 2.20
N ALA A 115 -7.94 7.33 1.11
CA ALA A 115 -9.35 7.59 0.88
C ALA A 115 -10.22 6.90 1.94
N THR A 116 -9.84 5.70 2.41
CA THR A 116 -10.52 5.02 3.54
C THR A 116 -10.40 5.84 4.82
N LEU A 117 -9.26 6.49 5.04
CA LEU A 117 -8.97 7.30 6.23
C LEU A 117 -9.33 8.79 6.07
N ALA A 118 -9.96 9.23 4.98
CA ALA A 118 -10.06 10.65 4.62
C ALA A 118 -10.80 11.55 5.64
N ARG A 119 -11.55 10.96 6.59
CA ARG A 119 -12.25 11.68 7.67
C ARG A 119 -11.38 11.90 8.91
N ASN A 120 -10.14 11.39 8.92
CA ASN A 120 -9.24 11.45 10.06
C ASN A 120 -8.09 12.43 9.76
N PRO A 121 -8.10 13.63 10.36
CA PRO A 121 -7.03 14.61 10.12
C PRO A 121 -5.71 14.09 10.71
N ALA A 122 -4.69 13.96 9.87
CA ALA A 122 -3.36 13.47 10.24
C ALA A 122 -2.28 14.13 9.38
N GLU A 123 -1.07 14.19 9.93
CA GLU A 123 0.12 14.48 9.14
C GLU A 123 0.58 13.20 8.43
N LEU A 124 0.81 13.28 7.11
CA LEU A 124 1.22 12.15 6.29
C LEU A 124 2.70 12.26 5.90
N SER A 125 3.47 11.21 6.17
CA SER A 125 4.85 11.04 5.70
C SER A 125 4.98 9.76 4.87
N PRO A 126 4.87 9.83 3.54
CA PRO A 126 5.00 8.70 2.65
C PRO A 126 6.45 8.54 2.15
N PHE A 127 6.98 7.32 2.13
CA PHE A 127 8.33 7.06 1.61
C PHE A 127 8.52 5.62 1.15
N PHE A 128 9.60 5.36 0.41
CA PHE A 128 10.08 4.01 0.10
C PHE A 128 11.33 3.69 0.91
N SER A 129 11.39 2.50 1.48
CA SER A 129 12.64 1.97 2.04
C SER A 129 13.59 1.47 0.93
N ALA A 130 14.86 1.22 1.29
CA ALA A 130 15.85 0.65 0.38
C ALA A 130 15.41 -0.69 -0.22
N SER A 131 14.68 -1.50 0.55
CA SER A 131 14.08 -2.78 0.11
C SER A 131 12.84 -2.62 -0.78
N ARG A 132 12.51 -1.39 -1.21
CA ARG A 132 11.35 -1.08 -2.06
C ARG A 132 10.01 -1.48 -1.44
N VAL A 133 9.90 -1.38 -0.11
CA VAL A 133 8.62 -1.37 0.60
C VAL A 133 8.13 0.07 0.66
N PHE A 134 6.85 0.29 0.37
CA PHE A 134 6.27 1.62 0.44
C PHE A 134 5.60 1.81 1.80
N HIS A 135 5.88 2.92 2.46
CA HIS A 135 5.40 3.22 3.80
C HIS A 135 4.50 4.46 3.78
N LEU A 136 3.42 4.39 4.54
CA LEU A 136 2.58 5.51 4.92
C LEU A 136 2.65 5.63 6.43
N VAL A 137 3.18 6.74 6.93
CA VAL A 137 3.16 7.07 8.35
C VAL A 137 2.16 8.20 8.55
N LEU A 138 1.06 7.92 9.24
CA LEU A 138 0.07 8.92 9.63
C LEU A 138 0.26 9.26 11.11
N VAL A 139 0.44 10.54 11.41
CA VAL A 139 0.64 11.05 12.78
C VAL A 139 -0.57 11.89 13.17
N TYR A 140 -1.24 11.47 14.24
CA TYR A 140 -2.40 12.13 14.84
C TYR A 140 -1.95 12.85 16.11
N ARG A 141 -2.31 14.14 16.24
CA ARG A 141 -1.94 14.99 17.38
C ARG A 141 -3.17 15.66 17.98
N GLY A 142 -3.05 16.09 19.24
CA GLY A 142 -4.13 16.80 19.95
C GLY A 142 -5.40 15.94 20.04
N GLU A 143 -6.56 16.54 19.77
CA GLU A 143 -7.84 15.83 19.84
C GLU A 143 -7.97 14.66 18.87
N ALA A 144 -7.26 14.67 17.74
CA ALA A 144 -7.32 13.57 16.77
C ALA A 144 -6.72 12.26 17.32
N MET A 145 -5.85 12.35 18.35
CA MET A 145 -5.20 11.20 18.97
C MET A 145 -6.18 10.29 19.72
N THR A 146 -7.25 10.86 20.29
CA THR A 146 -8.20 10.13 21.14
C THR A 146 -9.49 9.76 20.42
N ARG A 147 -9.71 10.29 19.21
CA ARG A 147 -10.89 9.99 18.39
C ARG A 147 -10.75 8.58 17.79
N PRO A 148 -11.80 7.75 17.84
CA PRO A 148 -11.85 6.53 17.05
C PRO A 148 -11.65 6.84 15.57
N LEU A 149 -10.94 5.97 14.86
CA LEU A 149 -10.75 6.13 13.41
C LEU A 149 -12.08 5.95 12.67
N GLU A 150 -12.45 6.96 11.89
CA GLU A 150 -13.60 6.90 11.00
C GLU A 150 -13.20 6.30 9.65
N LEU A 151 -13.58 5.05 9.42
CA LEU A 151 -13.26 4.32 8.20
C LEU A 151 -14.40 4.46 7.18
N ARG A 152 -14.07 4.89 5.96
CA ARG A 152 -15.06 5.04 4.89
C ARG A 152 -15.46 3.69 4.28
N PRO A 153 -16.74 3.50 3.91
CA PRO A 153 -17.20 2.29 3.22
C PRO A 153 -16.47 2.06 1.88
N ALA A 154 -16.29 0.78 1.51
CA ALA A 154 -15.58 0.39 0.30
C ALA A 154 -16.17 1.03 -0.98
N ASP A 155 -17.50 1.07 -1.09
CA ASP A 155 -18.15 1.59 -2.30
C ASP A 155 -17.93 3.11 -2.48
N GLU A 156 -17.88 3.88 -1.40
CA GLU A 156 -17.53 5.31 -1.46
C GLU A 156 -16.07 5.49 -1.92
N VAL A 157 -15.15 4.72 -1.34
CA VAL A 157 -13.72 4.79 -1.65
C VAL A 157 -13.46 4.40 -3.10
N LEU A 158 -14.12 3.34 -3.59
CA LEU A 158 -13.97 2.89 -4.96
C LEU A 158 -14.59 3.87 -5.96
N ALA A 159 -15.76 4.42 -5.67
CA ALA A 159 -16.36 5.45 -6.53
C ALA A 159 -15.41 6.64 -6.71
N GLU A 160 -14.82 7.12 -5.60
CA GLU A 160 -13.84 8.21 -5.64
C GLU A 160 -12.55 7.83 -6.40
N TYR A 161 -12.04 6.61 -6.20
CA TYR A 161 -10.88 6.14 -6.96
C TYR A 161 -11.15 6.17 -8.47
N MET A 162 -12.32 5.72 -8.91
CA MET A 162 -12.67 5.65 -10.33
C MET A 162 -12.80 7.04 -10.99
N THR A 163 -13.19 8.07 -10.24
CA THR A 163 -13.39 9.43 -10.78
C THR A 163 -12.20 10.35 -10.57
N SER A 164 -11.51 10.21 -9.45
CA SER A 164 -10.63 11.25 -8.90
C SER A 164 -9.18 10.82 -8.75
N TYR A 165 -8.85 9.54 -8.97
CA TYR A 165 -7.47 9.08 -8.85
C TYR A 165 -6.53 9.87 -9.77
N ARG A 166 -5.47 10.39 -9.16
CA ARG A 166 -4.33 11.02 -9.83
C ARG A 166 -3.05 10.38 -9.29
N PRO A 167 -2.14 9.88 -10.15
CA PRO A 167 -0.87 9.37 -9.69
C PRO A 167 -0.06 10.48 -9.01
N VAL A 168 0.30 10.27 -7.75
CA VAL A 168 1.25 11.14 -7.03
C VAL A 168 2.60 10.46 -6.98
N SER A 169 3.65 11.18 -7.35
CA SER A 169 5.03 10.76 -7.15
C SER A 169 5.41 10.97 -5.69
N PHE A 170 5.84 9.91 -5.04
CA PHE A 170 6.40 9.97 -3.69
C PHE A 170 7.92 10.04 -3.79
N ALA A 171 8.54 10.81 -2.91
CA ALA A 171 9.99 10.86 -2.83
C ALA A 171 10.52 9.50 -2.36
N TYR A 172 11.56 9.01 -3.02
CA TYR A 172 12.41 7.96 -2.46
C TYR A 172 13.23 8.61 -1.35
N ARG A 173 13.14 8.06 -0.13
CA ARG A 173 13.98 8.47 0.99
C ARG A 173 14.75 7.24 1.44
N GLU A 174 16.03 7.19 1.17
CA GLU A 174 16.89 6.19 1.80
C GLU A 174 16.95 6.54 3.29
N LEU A 175 16.25 5.76 4.11
CA LEU A 175 16.53 5.71 5.53
C LEU A 175 17.82 4.92 5.71
N PRO A 176 18.76 5.38 6.56
CA PRO A 176 19.95 4.61 6.88
C PRO A 176 19.53 3.24 7.41
N ALA A 177 20.24 2.19 7.00
CA ALA A 177 19.95 0.84 7.46
C ALA A 177 20.21 0.76 8.98
N GLY A 178 19.15 0.67 9.78
CA GLY A 178 19.26 0.41 11.23
C GLY A 178 18.60 1.42 12.17
N GLU A 179 17.65 2.24 11.72
CA GLU A 179 16.72 2.98 12.61
C GLU A 179 15.40 2.23 12.78
#